data_AF-A6BJN8-F1
#
_entry.id   AF-A6BJN8-F1
#
_cell.length_a   1.000
_cell.length_b   1.000
_cell.length_c   1.000
_cell.angle_alpha   90.00
_cell.angle_beta   90.00
_cell.angle_gamma   90.00
#
_symmetry.space_group_name_H-M   'P 1'
#
loop_
_entity.id
_entity.type
_entity.pdbx_description
1 polymer ?
#
loop_
_entity_poly.entity_id
_entity_poly.type
_entity_poly.pdbx_seq_one_letter_code
_entity_poly.pdbx_strand_id
1 'polypeptide(L)' 'MIHGNEQIDLNFIQNMELKDFVEKDDFLPMDGEKNSSVVLTDGDFLICYPSDGHRTAVQVQEPEAIKKAIFKVKI' A
#
# COMPACT_ATOMS: atom_id res chain seq x y z
N MET A 1 -9.97 -6.43 -0.85
CA MET A 1 -9.88 -6.91 -2.23
C MET A 1 -11.26 -7.36 -2.66
N ILE A 2 -11.76 -6.90 -3.82
CA ILE A 2 -13.07 -7.33 -4.34
C ILE A 2 -12.88 -8.51 -5.31
N HIS A 3 -11.87 -8.44 -6.18
CA HIS A 3 -11.51 -9.52 -7.10
C HIS A 3 -10.04 -9.44 -7.54
N GLY A 4 -9.36 -10.60 -7.60
CA GLY A 4 -8.00 -10.78 -8.10
C GLY A 4 -6.95 -10.78 -6.99
N ASN A 5 -5.68 -10.92 -7.38
CA ASN A 5 -4.56 -11.03 -6.46
C ASN A 5 -3.63 -9.80 -6.54
N GLU A 6 -3.35 -9.17 -5.40
CA GLU A 6 -2.43 -8.04 -5.34
C GLU A 6 -1.40 -8.27 -4.24
N GLN A 7 -0.12 -8.10 -4.57
CA GLN A 7 0.91 -7.92 -3.55
C GLN A 7 0.95 -6.45 -3.12
N ILE A 8 1.03 -6.22 -1.82
CA ILE A 8 1.31 -4.91 -1.24
C ILE A 8 2.63 -5.03 -0.47
N ASP A 9 3.60 -4.22 -0.85
CA ASP A 9 4.87 -4.12 -0.12
C ASP A 9 4.72 -3.11 1.01
N LEU A 10 5.29 -3.44 2.16
CA LEU A 10 5.10 -2.71 3.42
C LEU A 10 6.43 -2.36 4.07
N ASN A 11 6.44 -1.25 4.77
CA ASN A 11 7.50 -0.83 5.69
C ASN A 11 6.96 0.16 6.74
N PHE A 12 7.76 0.47 7.75
CA PHE A 12 7.50 1.57 8.67
C PHE A 12 8.12 2.85 8.12
N ILE A 13 7.44 4.00 8.25
CA ILE A 13 7.94 5.29 7.72
C ILE A 13 9.33 5.65 8.27
N GLN A 14 9.67 5.20 9.49
CA GLN A 14 10.96 5.45 10.13
C GLN A 14 12.13 4.74 9.42
N ASN A 15 11.84 3.72 8.61
CA ASN A 15 12.83 2.97 7.83
C ASN A 15 13.00 3.51 6.40
N MET A 16 12.26 4.56 6.04
CA MET A 16 12.18 5.08 4.67
C MET A 16 12.83 6.48 4.57
N GLU A 17 13.27 6.83 3.38
CA GLU A 17 13.64 8.21 3.04
C GLU A 17 12.36 9.00 2.71
N LEU A 18 11.99 9.95 3.57
CA LEU A 18 10.78 10.76 3.43
C LEU A 18 11.02 11.96 2.52
N LYS A 19 10.09 12.22 1.59
CA LYS A 19 10.07 13.41 0.73
C LYS A 19 9.11 14.46 1.30
N ASP A 20 8.85 15.52 0.52
CA ASP A 20 7.90 16.56 0.91
C ASP A 20 6.46 16.05 0.93
N PHE A 21 5.75 16.38 2.01
CA PHE A 21 4.33 16.06 2.16
C PHE A 21 3.47 16.87 1.18
N VAL A 22 2.53 16.21 0.52
CA VAL A 22 1.57 16.80 -0.42
C VAL A 22 0.21 16.93 0.27
N GLU A 23 -0.02 18.07 0.92
CA GLU A 23 -1.19 18.31 1.77
C GLU A 23 -2.53 18.10 1.05
N LYS A 24 -2.63 18.55 -0.20
CA LYS A 24 -3.84 18.42 -1.01
C LYS A 24 -4.30 16.96 -1.18
N ASP A 25 -3.34 16.04 -1.23
CA ASP A 25 -3.59 14.62 -1.55
C ASP A 25 -3.48 13.72 -0.30
N ASP A 26 -3.20 14.31 0.88
CA ASP A 26 -2.90 13.57 2.13
C ASP A 26 -1.88 12.45 1.88
N PHE A 27 -0.75 12.83 1.27
CA PHE A 27 0.23 11.88 0.75
C PHE A 27 1.67 12.30 1.08
N LEU A 28 2.44 11.35 1.61
CA LEU A 28 3.86 11.48 1.86
C LEU A 28 4.63 10.51 0.94
N PRO A 29 5.31 10.98 -0.11
CA PRO A 29 6.14 10.13 -0.94
C PRO A 29 7.38 9.67 -0.17
N MET A 30 7.83 8.45 -0.47
CA MET A 30 8.94 7.81 0.24
C MET A 30 9.78 6.96 -0.73
N ASP A 31 11.09 6.91 -0.51
CA ASP A 31 12.00 5.96 -1.17
C ASP A 31 12.58 4.97 -0.16
N GLY A 32 12.82 3.73 -0.60
CA GLY A 32 13.38 2.68 0.25
C GLY A 32 12.99 1.28 -0.21
N GLU A 33 13.68 0.28 0.33
CA GLU A 33 13.34 -1.11 0.11
C GLU A 33 12.13 -1.54 0.94
N LYS A 34 11.44 -2.58 0.47
CA LYS A 34 10.38 -3.21 1.26
C LYS A 34 10.96 -3.94 2.46
N ASN A 35 10.23 -3.92 3.58
CA ASN A 35 10.53 -4.74 4.76
C ASN A 35 9.74 -6.05 4.73
N SER A 36 8.48 -5.99 4.32
CA SER A 36 7.64 -7.16 4.16
C SER A 36 6.69 -7.00 2.97
N SER A 37 6.00 -8.08 2.64
CA SER A 37 4.93 -8.08 1.63
C SER A 37 3.76 -8.90 2.15
N VAL A 38 2.55 -8.53 1.74
CA VAL A 38 1.35 -9.34 1.88
C VAL A 38 0.70 -9.53 0.52
N VAL A 39 0.11 -10.69 0.27
CA VAL A 39 -0.75 -10.94 -0.90
C VAL A 39 -2.19 -10.89 -0.43
N LEU A 40 -2.98 -9.99 -1.00
CA LEU A 40 -4.42 -9.91 -0.77
C LEU A 40 -5.15 -10.68 -1.87
N THR A 41 -6.07 -11.54 -1.46
CA THR A 41 -6.99 -12.31 -2.31
C THR A 41 -8.44 -11.89 -2.05
N ASP A 42 -9.39 -12.38 -2.84
CA ASP A 42 -10.81 -12.02 -2.75
C ASP A 42 -11.34 -12.10 -1.31
N GLY A 43 -11.86 -10.98 -0.80
CA GLY A 43 -12.39 -10.86 0.57
C GLY A 43 -11.39 -10.36 1.61
N ASP A 44 -10.07 -10.41 1.35
CA ASP A 44 -9.06 -9.89 2.27
C ASP A 44 -9.09 -8.36 2.36
N PHE A 45 -8.65 -7.81 3.47
CA PHE A 45 -8.44 -6.38 3.63
C PHE A 45 -7.16 -6.08 4.43
N LEU A 46 -6.62 -4.89 4.22
CA LEU A 46 -5.45 -4.37 4.92
C LEU A 46 -5.78 -2.98 5.45
N ILE A 47 -5.36 -2.71 6.69
CA ILE A 47 -5.44 -1.38 7.30
C ILE A 47 -4.02 -0.82 7.33
N CYS A 48 -3.82 0.35 6.73
CA CYS A 48 -2.57 1.11 6.79
C CYS A 48 -2.80 2.36 7.63
N TYR A 49 -2.02 2.52 8.70
CA TYR A 49 -1.99 3.74 9.50
C TYR A 49 -1.07 4.79 8.85
N PRO A 50 -1.12 6.07 9.31
CA PRO A 50 -0.23 7.12 8.78
C PRO A 50 1.26 6.80 8.89
N SER A 51 1.65 5.90 9.80
CA SER A 51 3.03 5.44 10.00
C SER A 51 3.45 4.27 9.11
N ASP A 52 2.58 3.77 8.25
CA ASP A 52 2.82 2.58 7.44
C ASP A 52 3.13 2.97 5.99
N GLY A 53 4.39 2.84 5.60
CA GLY A 53 4.81 2.92 4.22
C GLY A 53 4.29 1.72 3.45
N HIS A 54 3.61 1.97 2.33
CA HIS A 54 3.03 0.89 1.53
C HIS A 54 3.08 1.21 0.04
N ARG A 55 3.43 0.19 -0.77
CA ARG A 55 3.40 0.25 -2.23
C ARG A 55 2.40 -0.78 -2.75
N THR A 56 1.32 -0.29 -3.34
CA THR A 56 0.27 -1.12 -3.94
C THR A 56 0.57 -1.43 -5.42
N ALA A 57 -0.30 -2.19 -6.07
CA ALA A 57 -0.22 -2.57 -7.48
C ALA A 57 1.04 -3.36 -7.84
N VAL A 58 1.55 -4.17 -6.91
CA VAL A 58 2.65 -5.10 -7.17
C VAL A 58 2.06 -6.43 -7.63
N GLN A 59 2.53 -6.93 -8.77
CA GLN A 59 2.12 -8.22 -9.30
C GLN A 59 2.57 -9.36 -8.38
N VAL A 60 1.75 -10.40 -8.26
CA VAL A 60 2.12 -11.60 -7.47
C VAL A 60 2.99 -12.53 -8.31
N GLN A 61 2.48 -12.97 -9.46
CA GLN A 61 3.20 -13.82 -10.41
C GLN A 61 3.33 -13.12 -11.76
N GLU A 62 2.19 -12.66 -12.29
CA GLU A 62 2.07 -11.97 -13.57
C GLU A 62 1.14 -10.75 -13.45
N PRO A 63 1.19 -9.80 -14.40
CA PRO A 63 0.26 -8.68 -14.42
C PRO A 63 -1.18 -9.18 -14.49
N GLU A 64 -2.01 -8.76 -13.53
CA GLU A 64 -3.40 -9.15 -13.40
C GLU A 64 -4.30 -7.91 -13.32
N ALA A 65 -5.47 -7.95 -13.97
CA ALA A 65 -6.49 -6.93 -13.78
C ALA A 65 -7.28 -7.24 -12.51
N ILE A 66 -7.16 -6.36 -11.51
CA ILE A 66 -7.82 -6.53 -10.20
C ILE A 66 -8.97 -5.54 -10.01
N LYS A 67 -9.86 -5.84 -9.06
CA LYS A 67 -10.88 -4.91 -8.56
C LYS A 67 -10.73 -4.75 -7.05
N LYS A 68 -10.54 -3.51 -6.58
CA LYS A 68 -10.44 -3.19 -5.15
C LYS A 68 -11.18 -1.91 -4.80
N ALA A 69 -11.45 -1.74 -3.52
CA ALA A 69 -11.93 -0.49 -2.94
C ALA A 69 -10.93 -0.05 -1.86
N ILE A 70 -10.68 1.25 -1.78
CA ILE A 70 -9.87 1.88 -0.75
C ILE A 70 -10.78 2.84 0.00
N PHE A 71 -10.85 2.70 1.32
CA PHE A 71 -11.61 3.58 2.18
C PHE A 71 -10.63 4.51 2.93
N LYS A 72 -10.84 5.81 2.82
CA LYS A 72 -10.11 6.82 3.59
C LYS A 72 -10.94 7.16 4.83
N VAL A 73 -10.40 6.88 6.00
CA VAL A 73 -11.05 7.12 7.29
C VAL A 73 -10.24 8.17 8.05
N LYS A 74 -10.90 9.24 8.49
CA LYS A 74 -10.26 10.26 9.32
C LYS A 74 -10.03 9.70 10.72
N ILE A 75 -8.78 9.76 11.19
CA ILE A 75 -8.34 9.35 12.54
C ILE A 75 -8.35 10.57 13.46
#